data_AF-A0A2D5MPG7-F1
#
_entry.id   AF-A0A2D5MPG7-F1
#
_cell.length_a   1.000
_cell.length_b   1.000
_cell.length_c   1.000
_cell.angle_alpha   90.00
_cell.angle_beta   90.00
_cell.angle_gamma   90.00
#
_symmetry.space_group_name_H-M   'P 1'
#
loop_
_entity.id
_entity.type
_entity.pdbx_description
1 polymer ?
#
loop_
_entity_poly.entity_id
_entity_poly.type
_entity_poly.pdbx_seq_one_letter_code
_entity_poly.pdbx_strand_id
1 'polypeptide(L)'
;MPTKLNEGTEVALPLRNIISMIAFTSLATWAYFGIVERLNSVETQQTMMKTDLEQNTEFRIKWPRGEMGSLPADNEQFMLIEHLAGELESLTTEIESGQAPFDQQQKLTLEFFEKRINHLEESIEKIKDAQLEIKQRNGH
;
A
#
# COMPACT_ATOMS: atom_id res chain seq x y z
N MET A 1 23.79 82.95 -7.47
CA MET A 1 25.02 82.44 -6.84
C MET A 1 24.60 81.29 -5.94
N PRO A 2 25.13 80.06 -6.09
CA PRO A 2 24.73 78.94 -5.25
C PRO A 2 25.30 79.14 -3.84
N THR A 3 24.43 79.14 -2.84
CA THR A 3 24.81 79.22 -1.43
C THR A 3 25.62 77.98 -1.08
N LYS A 4 26.91 78.16 -0.78
CA LYS A 4 27.79 77.09 -0.30
C LYS A 4 27.29 76.65 1.08
N LEU A 5 26.76 75.44 1.19
CA LEU A 5 26.34 74.85 2.46
C LEU A 5 27.59 74.55 3.30
N ASN A 6 27.65 75.11 4.52
CA ASN A 6 28.74 74.89 5.47
C ASN A 6 28.40 73.67 6.36
N GLU A 7 29.37 72.79 6.60
CA GLU A 7 29.22 71.53 7.37
C GLU A 7 28.82 71.76 8.83
N GLY A 8 29.02 72.98 9.37
CA GLY A 8 28.58 73.39 10.71
C GLY A 8 27.19 74.02 10.79
N THR A 9 26.37 73.93 9.74
CA THR A 9 25.00 74.49 9.77
C THR A 9 24.09 73.55 10.56
N GLU A 10 23.81 73.88 11.82
CA GLU A 10 22.80 73.17 12.63
C GLU A 10 21.43 73.34 11.98
N VAL A 11 20.95 72.30 11.30
CA VAL A 11 19.61 72.27 10.72
C VAL A 11 18.62 72.08 11.86
N ALA A 12 18.18 73.18 12.47
CA ALA A 12 17.20 73.18 13.55
C ALA A 12 15.80 72.82 13.01
N LEU A 13 15.54 71.53 12.85
CA LEU A 13 14.20 71.03 12.56
C LEU A 13 13.41 70.85 13.86
N PRO A 14 12.11 71.20 13.89
CA PRO A 14 11.25 70.88 15.03
C PRO A 14 11.24 69.36 15.28
N LEU A 15 11.42 68.94 16.53
CA LEU A 15 11.45 67.51 16.93
C LEU A 15 10.22 66.72 16.44
N ARG A 16 9.05 67.36 16.36
CA ARG A 16 7.83 66.76 15.82
C ARG A 16 7.98 66.30 14.38
N ASN A 17 8.71 67.06 13.55
CA ASN A 17 8.94 66.71 12.15
C ASN A 17 9.91 65.53 12.04
N ILE A 18 10.96 65.51 12.87
CA ILE A 18 11.92 64.39 12.91
C ILE A 18 11.20 63.10 13.34
N ILE A 19 10.40 63.16 14.42
CA ILE A 19 9.63 62.01 14.91
C ILE A 19 8.63 61.54 13.85
N SER A 20 7.93 62.48 13.17
CA SER A 20 6.99 62.13 12.11
C SER A 20 7.67 61.46 10.92
N MET A 21 8.88 61.91 10.56
CA MET A 21 9.65 61.29 9.47
C MET A 21 10.10 59.88 9.84
N ILE A 22 10.59 59.67 11.07
CA ILE A 22 11.00 58.34 11.54
C ILE A 22 9.80 57.39 11.60
N ALA A 23 8.68 57.84 12.17
CA ALA A 23 7.46 57.03 12.24
C ALA A 23 6.96 56.64 10.83
N PHE A 24 6.99 57.59 9.89
CA PHE A 24 6.60 57.35 8.51
C PHE A 24 7.53 56.34 7.82
N THR A 25 8.86 56.51 7.94
CA THR A 25 9.81 55.59 7.28
C THR A 25 9.77 54.19 7.90
N SER A 26 9.58 54.07 9.22
CA SER A 26 9.40 52.77 9.88
C SER A 26 8.14 52.04 9.42
N LEU A 27 6.99 52.73 9.35
CA LEU A 27 5.74 52.15 8.86
C LEU A 27 5.82 51.78 7.37
N ALA A 28 6.44 52.63 6.55
CA ALA A 28 6.63 52.36 5.13
C ALA A 28 7.52 51.13 4.90
N THR A 29 8.61 51.01 5.67
CA THR A 29 9.52 49.86 5.59
C THR A 29 8.82 48.57 6.03
N TRP A 30 8.06 48.62 7.13
CA TRP A 30 7.28 47.48 7.61
C TRP A 30 6.23 47.03 6.58
N ALA A 31 5.46 47.96 6.02
CA ALA A 31 4.46 47.66 5.00
C ALA A 31 5.09 47.08 3.73
N TYR A 32 6.22 47.66 3.28
CA TYR A 32 6.97 47.18 2.12
C TYR A 32 7.43 45.74 2.32
N PHE A 33 8.10 45.42 3.44
CA PHE A 33 8.56 44.07 3.70
C PHE A 33 7.40 43.07 3.85
N GLY A 34 6.30 43.46 4.49
CA GLY A 34 5.12 42.59 4.61
C GLY A 34 4.47 42.27 3.26
N ILE A 35 4.45 43.23 2.32
CA ILE A 35 3.96 43.00 0.95
C ILE A 35 4.92 42.08 0.19
N VAL A 36 6.22 42.36 0.25
CA VAL A 36 7.25 41.59 -0.48
C VAL A 36 7.26 40.13 0.00
N GLU A 37 7.19 39.88 1.31
CA GLU A 37 7.14 38.53 1.86
C GLU A 37 5.92 37.76 1.35
N ARG A 38 4.73 38.38 1.39
CA ARG A 38 3.51 37.76 0.85
C ARG A 38 3.59 37.51 -0.65
N LEU A 39 4.17 38.44 -1.41
CA LEU A 39 4.35 38.28 -2.84
C LEU A 39 5.25 37.09 -3.16
N ASN A 40 6.40 36.98 -2.48
CA ASN A 40 7.33 35.85 -2.64
C ASN A 40 6.67 34.51 -2.29
N SER A 41 5.84 34.48 -1.23
CA SER A 41 5.07 33.29 -0.86
C SER A 41 4.09 32.88 -1.95
N VAL A 42 3.34 33.84 -2.50
CA VAL A 42 2.38 33.60 -3.59
C VAL A 42 3.09 33.15 -4.88
N GLU A 43 4.21 33.78 -5.24
CA GLU A 43 5.00 33.39 -6.41
C GLU A 43 5.56 31.97 -6.28
N THR A 44 6.03 31.60 -5.09
CA THR A 44 6.50 30.24 -4.80
C THR A 44 5.35 29.23 -4.92
N GLN A 45 4.18 29.53 -4.34
CA GLN A 45 2.99 28.69 -4.45
C GLN A 45 2.52 28.52 -5.89
N GLN A 46 2.51 29.60 -6.68
CA GLN A 46 2.15 29.53 -8.10
C GLN A 46 3.15 28.69 -8.90
N THR A 47 4.44 28.78 -8.58
CA THR A 47 5.47 27.97 -9.23
C THR A 47 5.28 26.49 -8.92
N MET A 48 5.09 26.14 -7.65
CA MET A 48 4.78 24.76 -7.24
C MET A 48 3.52 24.23 -7.92
N MET A 49 2.44 25.03 -7.94
CA MET A 49 1.19 24.65 -8.58
C MET A 49 1.34 24.41 -10.09
N LYS A 50 2.16 25.21 -10.80
CA LYS A 50 2.46 24.97 -12.21
C LYS A 50 3.23 23.67 -12.42
N THR A 51 4.26 23.42 -11.61
CA THR A 51 5.03 22.18 -11.65
C THR A 51 4.15 20.96 -11.38
N ASP A 52 3.26 21.03 -10.40
CA ASP A 52 2.31 19.94 -10.07
C ASP A 52 1.38 19.65 -11.26
N LEU A 53 0.87 20.69 -11.93
CA LEU A 53 0.02 20.53 -13.11
C LEU A 53 0.79 19.90 -14.30
N GLU A 54 2.03 20.33 -14.52
CA GLU A 54 2.89 19.78 -15.57
C GLU A 54 3.21 18.31 -15.30
N GLN A 55 3.66 17.98 -14.08
CA GLN A 55 3.95 16.60 -13.67
C GLN A 55 2.71 15.72 -13.70
N ASN A 56 1.55 16.22 -13.26
CA ASN A 56 0.29 15.46 -13.33
C ASN A 56 -0.13 15.20 -14.78
N THR A 57 0.01 16.21 -15.64
CA THR A 57 -0.28 16.07 -17.07
C THR A 57 0.67 15.06 -17.72
N GLU A 58 1.95 15.13 -17.38
CA GLU A 58 2.97 14.18 -17.84
C GLU A 58 2.66 12.76 -17.37
N PHE A 59 2.34 12.58 -16.08
CA PHE A 59 1.93 11.29 -15.51
C PHE A 59 0.72 10.74 -16.27
N ARG A 60 -0.36 11.51 -16.36
CA ARG A 60 -1.60 11.06 -17.01
C ARG A 60 -1.41 10.66 -18.47
N ILE A 61 -0.49 11.31 -19.18
CA ILE A 61 -0.22 11.05 -20.60
C ILE A 61 0.78 9.90 -20.78
N LYS A 62 1.89 9.89 -20.04
CA LYS A 62 2.97 8.92 -20.22
C LYS A 62 2.73 7.60 -19.51
N TRP A 63 2.00 7.60 -18.40
CA TRP A 63 1.73 6.40 -17.61
C TRP A 63 0.98 5.33 -18.40
N PRO A 64 -0.17 5.61 -19.05
CA PRO A 64 -0.86 4.60 -19.85
C PRO A 64 -0.09 4.16 -21.09
N ARG A 65 0.92 4.96 -21.52
CA ARG A 65 1.77 4.65 -22.67
C ARG A 65 3.02 3.85 -22.30
N GLY A 66 3.30 3.63 -21.01
CA GLY A 66 4.50 2.92 -20.55
C GLY A 66 5.81 3.71 -20.73
N GLU A 67 5.75 5.00 -21.09
CA GLU A 67 6.93 5.84 -21.32
C GLU A 67 7.63 6.28 -20.03
N MET A 68 6.98 6.10 -18.87
CA MET A 68 7.48 6.49 -17.55
C MET A 68 8.20 5.34 -16.82
N GLY A 69 8.28 4.15 -17.44
CA GLY A 69 8.72 2.92 -16.78
C GLY A 69 7.71 2.41 -15.76
N SER A 70 8.10 1.41 -14.96
CA SER A 70 7.27 0.91 -13.87
C SER A 70 7.53 1.71 -12.59
N LEU A 71 6.46 2.16 -11.93
CA LEU A 71 6.59 2.70 -10.57
C LEU A 71 7.07 1.59 -9.62
N PRO A 72 7.84 1.91 -8.57
CA PRO A 72 8.27 0.93 -7.58
C PRO A 72 7.11 0.10 -6.99
N ALA A 73 5.97 0.75 -6.72
CA ALA A 73 4.76 0.09 -6.23
C ALA A 73 4.17 -0.91 -7.23
N ASP A 74 4.31 -0.65 -8.53
CA ASP A 74 3.87 -1.58 -9.57
C ASP A 74 4.78 -2.81 -9.62
N ASN A 75 6.09 -2.63 -9.46
CA ASN A 75 7.03 -3.76 -9.41
C ASN A 75 6.73 -4.69 -8.23
N GLU A 76 6.40 -4.12 -7.06
CA GLU A 76 5.96 -4.90 -5.90
C GLU A 76 4.64 -5.61 -6.17
N GLN A 77 3.66 -4.93 -6.79
CA GLN A 77 2.39 -5.54 -7.17
C GLN A 77 2.59 -6.69 -8.17
N PHE A 78 3.43 -6.52 -9.19
CA PHE A 78 3.76 -7.59 -10.14
C PHE A 78 4.40 -8.79 -9.44
N MET A 79 5.29 -8.57 -8.47
CA MET A 79 5.88 -9.65 -7.68
C MET A 79 4.84 -10.41 -6.84
N LEU A 80 3.90 -9.69 -6.22
CA LEU A 80 2.80 -10.29 -5.46
C LEU A 80 1.85 -11.07 -6.38
N ILE A 81 1.53 -10.53 -7.55
CA ILE A 81 0.68 -11.21 -8.54
C ILE A 81 1.36 -12.50 -9.02
N GLU A 82 2.66 -12.46 -9.31
CA GLU A 82 3.42 -13.64 -9.71
C GLU A 82 3.43 -14.70 -8.61
N HIS A 83 3.65 -14.29 -7.36
CA HIS A 83 3.58 -15.19 -6.21
C HIS A 83 2.20 -15.85 -6.08
N LEU A 84 1.12 -15.06 -6.18
CA LEU A 84 -0.26 -15.57 -6.13
C LEU A 84 -0.57 -16.50 -7.30
N ALA A 85 -0.06 -16.23 -8.50
CA ALA A 85 -0.21 -17.10 -9.66
C ALA A 85 0.46 -18.47 -9.40
N GLY A 86 1.66 -18.48 -8.82
CA GLY A 86 2.35 -19.72 -8.42
C GLY A 86 1.65 -20.50 -7.31
N GLU A 87 1.04 -19.81 -6.34
CA GLU A 87 0.21 -20.45 -5.32
C GLU A 87 -1.05 -21.08 -5.94
N LEU A 88 -1.70 -20.37 -6.87
CA LEU A 88 -2.87 -20.89 -7.59
C LEU A 88 -2.53 -22.11 -8.46
N GLU A 89 -1.38 -22.10 -9.13
CA GLU A 89 -0.91 -23.25 -9.92
C GLU A 89 -0.61 -24.45 -9.02
N SER A 90 0.03 -24.22 -7.87
CA SER A 90 0.30 -25.26 -6.86
C SER A 90 -1.00 -25.87 -6.33
N LEU A 91 -1.98 -25.03 -5.98
CA LEU A 91 -3.31 -25.47 -5.55
C LEU A 91 -4.03 -26.27 -6.64
N THR A 92 -3.98 -25.80 -7.89
CA THR A 92 -4.58 -26.49 -9.03
C THR A 92 -3.94 -27.87 -9.22
N THR A 93 -2.61 -27.95 -9.13
CA THR A 93 -1.88 -29.22 -9.22
C THR A 93 -2.25 -30.18 -8.09
N GLU A 94 -2.39 -29.68 -6.86
CA GLU A 94 -2.77 -30.48 -5.70
C GLU A 94 -4.20 -31.05 -5.84
N ILE A 95 -5.11 -30.26 -6.40
CA ILE A 95 -6.48 -30.69 -6.73
C ILE A 95 -6.48 -31.73 -7.85
N GLU A 96 -5.81 -31.46 -8.98
CA GLU A 96 -5.79 -32.36 -10.15
C GLU A 96 -5.11 -33.70 -9.85
N SER A 97 -4.07 -33.69 -9.01
CA SER A 97 -3.37 -34.90 -8.58
C SER A 97 -4.11 -35.69 -7.49
N GLY A 98 -5.25 -35.19 -7.00
CA GLY A 98 -5.99 -35.79 -5.88
C GLY A 98 -5.20 -35.82 -4.57
N GLN A 99 -4.19 -34.96 -4.46
CA GLN A 99 -3.35 -34.81 -3.28
C GLN A 99 -3.89 -33.74 -2.33
N ALA A 100 -5.03 -33.12 -2.65
CA ALA A 100 -5.66 -32.16 -1.76
C ALA A 100 -5.74 -32.72 -0.34
N PRO A 101 -5.45 -31.94 0.71
CA PRO A 101 -5.28 -32.47 2.07
C PRO A 101 -6.54 -33.20 2.55
N PHE A 102 -7.71 -32.72 2.10
CA PHE A 102 -9.00 -33.32 2.39
C PHE A 102 -9.23 -34.66 1.66
N ASP A 103 -8.73 -34.80 0.44
CA ASP A 103 -8.87 -36.03 -0.35
C ASP A 103 -7.95 -37.14 0.17
N GLN A 104 -6.73 -36.79 0.58
CA GLN A 104 -5.81 -37.74 1.23
C GLN A 104 -6.39 -38.27 2.54
N GLN A 105 -6.98 -37.40 3.36
CA GLN A 105 -7.65 -37.79 4.60
C GLN A 105 -8.86 -38.70 4.32
N GLN A 106 -9.70 -38.36 3.34
CA GLN A 106 -10.81 -39.21 2.92
C GLN A 106 -10.33 -40.60 2.48
N LYS A 107 -9.30 -40.67 1.63
CA LYS A 107 -8.72 -41.94 1.19
C LYS A 107 -8.24 -42.79 2.37
N LEU A 108 -7.50 -42.22 3.31
CA LEU A 108 -7.04 -42.93 4.50
C LEU A 108 -8.20 -43.42 5.38
N THR A 109 -9.25 -42.61 5.55
CA THR A 109 -10.44 -43.02 6.31
C THR A 109 -11.19 -44.16 5.62
N LEU A 110 -11.26 -44.13 4.28
CA LEU A 110 -11.90 -45.19 3.50
C LEU A 110 -11.12 -46.50 3.60
N GLU A 111 -9.79 -46.46 3.48
CA GLU A 111 -8.90 -47.62 3.70
C GLU A 111 -9.03 -48.19 5.12
N PHE A 112 -9.19 -47.33 6.12
CA PHE A 112 -9.43 -47.77 7.49
C PHE A 112 -10.79 -48.47 7.65
N PHE A 113 -11.86 -47.94 7.04
CA PHE A 113 -13.16 -48.59 7.04
C PHE A 113 -13.15 -49.92 6.28
N GLU A 114 -12.47 -49.99 5.13
CA GLU A 114 -12.30 -51.20 4.33
C GLU A 114 -11.67 -52.33 5.17
N LYS A 115 -10.54 -52.05 5.85
CA LYS A 115 -9.90 -53.05 6.73
C LYS A 115 -10.82 -53.54 7.84
N ARG A 116 -11.61 -52.64 8.43
CA ARG A 116 -12.58 -53.00 9.47
C ARG A 116 -13.72 -53.86 8.94
N ILE A 117 -14.21 -53.55 7.75
CA ILE A 117 -15.25 -54.35 7.08
C ILE A 117 -14.71 -55.75 6.79
N ASN A 118 -13.51 -55.88 6.22
CA ASN A 118 -12.89 -57.18 5.93
C ASN A 118 -12.75 -58.04 7.20
N HIS A 119 -12.31 -57.45 8.32
CA HIS A 119 -12.24 -58.17 9.60
C HIS A 119 -13.62 -58.58 10.15
N LEU A 120 -14.66 -57.76 9.93
CA LEU A 120 -16.02 -58.12 10.30
C LEU A 120 -16.53 -59.27 9.45
N GLU A 121 -16.28 -59.27 8.14
CA GLU A 121 -16.65 -60.36 7.22
C GLU A 121 -15.98 -61.68 7.61
N GLU A 122 -14.67 -61.68 7.89
CA GLU A 122 -13.95 -62.87 8.39
C GLU A 122 -14.53 -63.38 9.72
N SER A 123 -14.92 -62.47 10.61
CA SER A 123 -15.52 -62.84 11.89
C SER A 123 -16.91 -63.45 11.70
N ILE A 124 -17.70 -62.93 10.76
CA ILE A 124 -19.01 -63.47 10.37
C ILE A 124 -18.86 -64.87 9.79
N GLU A 125 -17.87 -65.12 8.91
CA GLU A 125 -17.59 -66.46 8.39
C GLU A 125 -17.27 -67.45 9.51
N LYS A 126 -16.37 -67.09 10.43
CA LYS A 126 -16.04 -67.94 11.60
C LYS A 126 -17.27 -68.25 12.46
N ILE A 127 -18.15 -67.28 12.68
CA ILE A 127 -19.40 -67.48 13.43
C ILE A 127 -20.33 -68.42 12.67
N LYS A 128 -20.46 -68.26 11.35
CA LYS A 128 -21.28 -69.12 10.48
C LYS A 128 -20.78 -70.56 10.51
N ASP A 129 -19.47 -70.77 10.40
CA ASP A 129 -18.85 -72.09 10.47
C ASP A 129 -19.05 -72.73 11.84
N ALA A 130 -18.83 -71.98 12.92
CA ALA A 130 -19.11 -72.46 14.28
C ALA A 130 -20.59 -72.83 14.48
N GLN A 131 -21.53 -72.05 13.90
CA GLN A 131 -22.95 -72.39 13.92
C GLN A 131 -23.27 -73.67 13.14
N LEU A 132 -22.64 -73.86 11.97
CA LEU A 132 -22.77 -75.08 11.17
C LEU A 132 -22.26 -76.30 11.95
N GLU A 133 -21.09 -76.20 12.59
CA GLU A 133 -20.54 -77.26 13.44
C GLU A 133 -21.47 -77.58 14.62
N ILE A 134 -21.97 -76.56 15.32
CA ILE A 134 -22.91 -76.75 16.44
C ILE A 134 -24.19 -77.44 15.96
N LYS A 135 -24.72 -77.05 14.79
CA LYS A 135 -25.92 -77.67 14.21
C LYS A 135 -25.68 -79.12 13.80
N GLN A 136 -24.50 -79.43 13.26
CA GLN A 136 -24.10 -80.81 12.93
C GLN A 136 -23.89 -81.66 14.20
N ARG A 137 -23.40 -81.06 15.29
CA ARG A 137 -23.18 -81.75 16.57
C ARG A 137 -24.46 -81.97 17.38
N ASN A 138 -25.52 -81.19 17.12
CA ASN A 138 -26.77 -81.19 17.88
C ASN A 138 -27.93 -81.93 17.18
N GLY A 139 -27.75 -82.52 15.99
CA GLY A 139 -28.77 -83.41 15.39
C GLY A 139 -28.33 -84.88 15.46
N HIS A 140 -29.09 -85.91 15.87
CA HIS A 140 -30.50 -86.11 16.25
C HIS A 140 -31.56 -85.08 15.83
#